data_AF-A0A954EF90-F1
#
_entry.id   AF-A0A954EF90-F1
#
_cell.length_a   1.000
_cell.length_b   1.000
_cell.length_c   1.000
_cell.angle_alpha   90.00
_cell.angle_beta   90.00
_cell.angle_gamma   90.00
#
_symmetry.space_group_name_H-M   'P 1'
#
loop_
_entity.id
_entity.type
_entity.pdbx_description
1 polymer ?
#
loop_
_entity_poly.entity_id
_entity_poly.type
_entity_poly.pdbx_seq_one_letter_code
_entity_poly.pdbx_strand_id
1 'polypeptide(L)'
;MKGKLSIPVLIAVLLLILSVAGCDQTQPRSNSVDSKPHLDLLRLEFDDSGCVIDEHTDGNLIIFTEDWSLSISPISGQPLRNVQSALEGVIRRGGPAYRSDTIQNSDSSVILHRYLRGIEDNHSVAQGDYLVELDGHWLYASVFARNPGELFDQNAVDRFFMSLQLLDTPRTDSVPPAWMEYQSQRGDKTPSAKFVLYMDPAPILLGEYSRYIALQNSRSLLPFTRDDHDKGGRMIGKELLEFYSKDDPITVRIDVWIHQKPPYEPEVERVYSGALTAKSSAIQIWSFGDPSSFSIEPGVYDVDILLRNRGQYETTSLPERDRFERNDLERYEIYLNAKSQD
;
A
#
# COMPACT_ATOMS: atom_id res chain seq x y z
N MET A 1 -20.53 -10.25 26.44
CA MET A 1 -20.49 -9.03 25.62
C MET A 1 -19.19 -9.04 24.85
N LYS A 2 -19.23 -9.43 23.57
CA LYS A 2 -18.05 -9.51 22.69
C LYS A 2 -17.71 -8.10 22.24
N GLY A 3 -16.63 -7.54 22.78
CA GLY A 3 -16.07 -6.29 22.26
C GLY A 3 -15.51 -6.58 20.86
N LYS A 4 -16.25 -6.21 19.82
CA LYS A 4 -15.71 -6.15 18.47
C LYS A 4 -14.59 -5.12 18.51
N LEU A 5 -13.33 -5.54 18.33
CA LEU A 5 -12.28 -4.60 17.99
C LEU A 5 -12.72 -3.93 16.70
N SER A 6 -12.88 -2.61 16.72
CA SER A 6 -13.19 -1.85 15.52
C SER A 6 -11.97 -1.89 14.60
N ILE A 7 -12.22 -2.10 13.30
CA ILE A 7 -11.27 -2.02 12.18
C ILE A 7 -10.19 -0.91 12.36
N PRO A 8 -10.51 0.31 12.83
CA PRO A 8 -9.49 1.36 13.07
C PRO A 8 -8.42 1.04 14.12
N VAL A 9 -8.67 0.13 15.07
CA VAL A 9 -7.67 -0.26 16.09
C VAL A 9 -6.66 -1.27 15.53
N LEU A 10 -7.05 -2.07 14.54
CA LEU A 10 -6.17 -3.06 13.90
C LEU A 10 -5.13 -2.36 12.99
N ILE A 11 -5.53 -1.27 12.34
CA ILE A 11 -4.72 -0.50 11.37
C ILE A 11 -3.81 0.53 12.04
N ALA A 12 -4.23 1.13 13.17
CA ALA A 12 -3.39 2.02 13.98
C ALA A 12 -2.06 1.39 14.43
N VAL A 13 -2.00 0.05 14.49
CA VAL A 13 -0.80 -0.69 14.83
C VAL A 13 0.16 -0.85 13.64
N LEU A 14 -0.36 -1.01 12.41
CA LEU A 14 0.44 -0.97 11.18
C LEU A 14 1.10 0.42 11.01
N LEU A 15 0.35 1.47 11.36
CA LEU A 15 0.75 2.87 11.18
C LEU A 15 1.82 3.34 12.18
N LEU A 16 1.89 2.79 13.40
CA LEU A 16 2.96 3.12 14.34
C LEU A 16 4.33 2.54 13.90
N ILE A 17 4.34 1.62 12.93
CA ILE A 17 5.55 0.92 12.49
C ILE A 17 6.16 1.59 11.25
N LEU A 18 5.32 1.99 10.30
CA LEU A 18 5.75 2.75 9.11
C LEU A 18 6.17 4.19 9.44
N SER A 19 5.54 4.83 10.45
CA SER A 19 5.90 6.19 10.87
C SER A 19 7.22 6.28 11.65
N VAL A 20 7.76 5.17 12.17
CA VAL A 20 9.04 5.14 12.89
C VAL A 20 10.22 4.89 11.94
N ALA A 21 9.97 4.46 10.70
CA ALA A 21 11.00 4.39 9.66
C ALA A 21 11.46 5.78 9.15
N GLY A 22 10.71 6.84 9.44
CA GLY A 22 11.01 8.23 9.04
C GLY A 22 11.56 9.16 10.13
N CYS A 23 11.83 8.68 11.35
CA CYS A 23 12.24 9.55 12.46
C CYS A 23 13.78 9.70 12.58
N ASP A 24 14.26 10.85 12.10
CA ASP A 24 15.46 11.61 12.44
C ASP A 24 16.83 10.91 12.52
N GLN A 25 17.66 11.26 11.53
CA GLN A 25 19.12 11.29 11.60
C GLN A 25 19.57 12.13 12.81
N THR A 26 19.82 11.46 13.93
CA THR A 26 20.90 11.86 14.82
C THR A 26 21.99 10.81 14.68
N GLN A 27 23.10 11.18 14.05
CA GLN A 27 24.27 10.31 13.90
C GLN A 27 24.62 9.62 15.23
N PRO A 28 24.71 8.28 15.26
CA PRO A 28 25.52 7.60 16.24
C PRO A 28 26.79 7.06 15.57
N ARG A 29 27.88 7.21 16.32
CA ARG A 29 29.20 6.62 16.10
C ARG A 29 29.15 5.22 15.48
N SER A 30 30.12 5.01 14.59
CA SER A 30 30.54 3.74 14.02
C SER A 30 30.27 2.53 14.92
N ASN A 31 29.35 1.68 14.48
CA ASN A 31 29.51 0.23 14.51
C ASN A 31 28.96 -0.27 13.17
N SER A 32 29.88 -0.61 12.27
CA SER A 32 29.61 -1.29 11.01
C SER A 32 28.95 -2.63 11.30
N VAL A 33 27.63 -2.66 11.39
CA VAL A 33 26.86 -3.84 11.03
C VAL A 33 26.86 -3.81 9.52
N ASP A 34 27.66 -4.69 8.90
CA ASP A 34 27.75 -4.86 7.45
C ASP A 34 26.36 -4.77 6.83
N SER A 35 26.12 -3.69 6.08
CA SER A 35 24.89 -3.52 5.32
C SER A 35 24.94 -4.51 4.16
N LYS A 36 24.53 -5.76 4.41
CA LYS A 36 24.22 -6.69 3.34
C LYS A 36 23.30 -5.98 2.34
N PRO A 37 23.49 -6.18 1.03
CA PRO A 37 22.62 -5.58 0.03
C PRO A 37 21.16 -5.94 0.31
N HIS A 38 20.27 -5.01 -0.01
CA HIS A 38 18.84 -5.23 0.03
C HIS A 38 18.51 -6.50 -0.77
N LEU A 39 17.68 -7.38 -0.23
CA LEU A 39 17.32 -8.60 -0.93
C LEU A 39 16.46 -8.24 -2.14
N ASP A 40 16.86 -8.68 -3.31
CA ASP A 40 16.01 -8.66 -4.51
C ASP A 40 14.97 -9.78 -4.37
N LEU A 41 13.70 -9.42 -4.20
CA LEU A 41 12.62 -10.40 -4.02
C LEU A 41 12.38 -11.26 -5.27
N LEU A 42 12.84 -10.84 -6.45
CA LEU A 42 12.87 -11.73 -7.62
C LEU A 42 13.86 -12.87 -7.45
N ARG A 43 14.63 -12.95 -6.35
CA ARG A 43 15.42 -14.14 -6.04
C ARG A 43 14.65 -15.13 -5.15
N LEU A 44 13.47 -14.81 -4.66
CA LEU A 44 12.68 -15.72 -3.86
C LEU A 44 11.99 -16.78 -4.73
N GLU A 45 12.24 -18.03 -4.41
CA GLU A 45 11.48 -19.19 -4.85
C GLU A 45 10.62 -19.71 -3.69
N PHE A 46 9.40 -20.15 -3.99
CA PHE A 46 8.43 -20.63 -3.01
C PHE A 46 7.38 -21.52 -3.68
N ASP A 47 6.68 -22.33 -2.88
CA ASP A 47 5.52 -23.09 -3.36
C ASP A 47 4.33 -22.15 -3.57
N ASP A 48 3.98 -21.91 -4.82
CA ASP A 48 2.85 -21.07 -5.23
C ASP A 48 1.55 -21.86 -5.45
N SER A 49 1.52 -23.14 -5.08
CA SER A 49 0.34 -23.99 -5.21
C SER A 49 -0.85 -23.40 -4.45
N GLY A 50 -1.91 -23.06 -5.18
CA GLY A 50 -3.12 -22.44 -4.61
C GLY A 50 -2.99 -20.95 -4.27
N CYS A 51 -1.91 -20.31 -4.74
CA CYS A 51 -1.68 -18.89 -4.60
C CYS A 51 -1.99 -18.14 -5.91
N VAL A 52 -2.52 -16.92 -5.77
CA VAL A 52 -2.58 -15.91 -6.84
C VAL A 52 -1.52 -14.86 -6.52
N ILE A 53 -0.53 -14.72 -7.38
CA ILE A 53 0.51 -13.70 -7.28
C ILE A 53 -0.03 -12.41 -7.92
N ASP A 54 -0.26 -11.39 -7.12
CA ASP A 54 -0.74 -10.08 -7.59
C ASP A 54 0.41 -9.11 -7.86
N GLU A 55 1.52 -9.23 -7.15
CA GLU A 55 2.73 -8.48 -7.43
C GLU A 55 3.95 -9.33 -7.08
N HIS A 56 4.97 -9.35 -7.95
CA HIS A 56 6.29 -9.91 -7.66
C HIS A 56 7.33 -9.08 -8.39
N THR A 57 7.87 -8.09 -7.68
CA THR A 57 8.92 -7.18 -8.11
C THR A 57 10.18 -7.40 -7.28
N ASP A 58 11.23 -6.61 -7.51
CA ASP A 58 12.46 -6.67 -6.71
C ASP A 58 12.26 -6.18 -5.27
N GLY A 59 11.28 -5.30 -5.05
CA GLY A 59 10.98 -4.68 -3.76
C GLY A 59 9.75 -5.22 -3.04
N ASN A 60 8.83 -5.89 -3.73
CA ASN A 60 7.56 -6.30 -3.14
C ASN A 60 7.03 -7.63 -3.70
N LEU A 61 6.37 -8.42 -2.86
CA LEU A 61 5.65 -9.64 -3.23
C LEU A 61 4.28 -9.62 -2.55
N ILE A 62 3.20 -9.68 -3.34
CA ILE A 62 1.81 -9.72 -2.87
C ILE A 62 1.16 -10.99 -3.38
N ILE A 63 0.63 -11.79 -2.44
CA ILE A 63 0.01 -13.08 -2.70
C ILE A 63 -1.36 -13.15 -2.04
N PHE A 64 -2.30 -13.82 -2.72
CA PHE A 64 -3.62 -14.16 -2.22
C PHE A 64 -3.83 -15.67 -2.27
N THR A 65 -4.46 -16.22 -1.25
CA THR A 65 -5.02 -17.58 -1.23
C THR A 65 -6.54 -17.52 -1.13
N GLU A 66 -7.21 -18.62 -0.83
CA GLU A 66 -8.65 -18.59 -0.50
C GLU A 66 -8.91 -17.85 0.83
N ASP A 67 -8.06 -18.05 1.84
CA ASP A 67 -8.33 -17.64 3.22
C ASP A 67 -7.57 -16.37 3.65
N TRP A 68 -6.36 -16.16 3.12
CA TRP A 68 -5.47 -15.08 3.54
C TRP A 68 -4.80 -14.36 2.38
N SER A 69 -4.36 -13.14 2.66
CA SER A 69 -3.52 -12.33 1.78
C SER A 69 -2.25 -11.94 2.52
N LEU A 70 -1.16 -11.81 1.77
CA LEU A 70 0.19 -11.59 2.27
C LEU A 70 0.87 -10.53 1.42
N SER A 71 1.59 -9.60 2.08
CA SER A 71 2.57 -8.73 1.44
C SER A 71 3.93 -8.93 2.11
N ILE A 72 4.99 -9.03 1.32
CA ILE A 72 6.39 -9.16 1.75
C ILE A 72 7.22 -8.03 1.15
N SER A 73 8.04 -7.40 1.98
CA SER A 73 9.08 -6.47 1.54
C SER A 73 10.41 -6.75 2.23
N PRO A 74 11.56 -6.50 1.59
CA PRO A 74 12.85 -6.63 2.25
C PRO A 74 12.98 -5.53 3.31
N ILE A 75 13.64 -5.87 4.42
CA ILE A 75 13.86 -4.93 5.52
C ILE A 75 15.25 -5.10 6.08
N SER A 76 15.92 -4.01 6.46
CA SER A 76 17.26 -4.10 7.05
C SER A 76 17.56 -2.90 7.95
N GLY A 77 18.69 -2.95 8.66
CA GLY A 77 19.24 -1.80 9.37
C GLY A 77 18.32 -1.21 10.44
N GLN A 78 18.17 0.12 10.42
CA GLN A 78 17.33 0.83 11.38
C GLN A 78 15.84 0.52 11.23
N PRO A 79 15.26 0.47 10.01
CA PRO A 79 13.89 0.01 9.81
C PRO A 79 13.59 -1.33 10.50
N LEU A 80 14.42 -2.36 10.29
CA LEU A 80 14.23 -3.67 10.94
C LEU A 80 14.15 -3.56 12.47
N ARG A 81 15.09 -2.85 13.09
CA ARG A 81 15.09 -2.64 14.55
C ARG A 81 13.85 -1.91 15.05
N ASN A 82 13.40 -0.91 14.29
CA ASN A 82 12.20 -0.13 14.62
C ASN A 82 10.95 -1.01 14.54
N VAL A 83 10.81 -1.80 13.47
CA VAL A 83 9.71 -2.75 13.30
C VAL A 83 9.71 -3.78 14.44
N GLN A 84 10.84 -4.42 14.70
CA GLN A 84 10.96 -5.42 15.76
C GLN A 84 10.54 -4.84 17.13
N SER A 85 11.10 -3.69 17.50
CA SER A 85 10.78 -3.01 18.78
C SER A 85 9.29 -2.65 18.87
N ALA A 86 8.70 -2.19 17.77
CA ALA A 86 7.30 -1.84 17.74
C ALA A 86 6.39 -3.08 17.85
N LEU A 87 6.69 -4.17 17.13
CA LEU A 87 5.97 -5.44 17.20
C LEU A 87 6.03 -6.03 18.61
N GLU A 88 7.20 -6.08 19.23
CA GLU A 88 7.37 -6.51 20.63
C GLU A 88 6.55 -5.63 21.59
N GLY A 89 6.55 -4.32 21.37
CA GLY A 89 5.75 -3.37 22.13
C GLY A 89 4.24 -3.57 21.99
N VAL A 90 3.77 -4.00 20.82
CA VAL A 90 2.36 -4.34 20.57
C VAL A 90 1.98 -5.62 21.30
N ILE A 91 2.74 -6.70 21.12
CA ILE A 91 2.47 -8.00 21.75
C ILE A 91 2.41 -7.84 23.28
N ARG A 92 3.38 -7.14 23.87
CA ARG A 92 3.43 -6.90 25.32
C ARG A 92 2.19 -6.18 25.86
N ARG A 93 1.55 -5.33 25.06
CA ARG A 93 0.35 -4.56 25.46
C ARG A 93 -0.96 -5.27 25.11
N GLY A 94 -0.94 -6.24 24.20
CA GLY A 94 -2.14 -6.85 23.62
C GLY A 94 -2.85 -7.89 24.49
N GLY A 95 -2.20 -8.39 25.56
CA GLY A 95 -2.80 -9.37 26.45
C GLY A 95 -2.94 -10.77 25.80
N PRO A 96 -3.92 -11.60 26.21
CA PRO A 96 -3.97 -13.02 25.82
C PRO A 96 -4.35 -13.28 24.36
N ALA A 97 -4.90 -12.29 23.65
CA ALA A 97 -5.26 -12.41 22.23
C ALA A 97 -4.07 -12.16 21.29
N TYR A 98 -2.87 -12.03 21.84
CA TYR A 98 -1.63 -11.72 21.14
C TYR A 98 -0.58 -12.75 21.52
N ARG A 99 0.23 -13.19 20.55
CA ARG A 99 1.30 -14.16 20.76
C ARG A 99 2.49 -13.81 19.89
N SER A 100 3.68 -14.08 20.40
CA SER A 100 4.91 -14.06 19.61
C SER A 100 5.71 -15.31 19.89
N ASP A 101 6.16 -15.99 18.85
CA ASP A 101 7.08 -17.12 18.97
C ASP A 101 8.12 -17.07 17.86
N THR A 102 9.12 -17.93 17.95
CA THR A 102 10.08 -18.16 16.87
C THR A 102 10.03 -19.61 16.43
N ILE A 103 9.92 -19.83 15.13
CA ILE A 103 9.98 -21.15 14.51
C ILE A 103 11.30 -21.24 13.75
N GLN A 104 12.06 -22.28 14.04
CA GLN A 104 13.26 -22.64 13.32
C GLN A 104 13.21 -24.13 13.03
N ASN A 105 13.29 -24.50 11.76
CA ASN A 105 13.45 -25.89 11.34
C ASN A 105 14.94 -26.16 11.12
N SER A 106 15.47 -27.30 11.59
CA SER A 106 16.88 -27.66 11.38
C SER A 106 17.25 -27.81 9.91
N ASP A 107 16.26 -28.12 9.07
CA ASP A 107 16.45 -28.49 7.67
C ASP A 107 16.16 -27.32 6.71
N SER A 108 15.79 -26.14 7.23
CA SER A 108 15.55 -24.92 6.46
C SER A 108 16.47 -23.80 6.94
N SER A 109 16.96 -22.96 6.02
CA SER A 109 17.67 -21.74 6.37
C SER A 109 16.74 -20.61 6.82
N VAL A 110 15.43 -20.88 6.84
CA VAL A 110 14.39 -19.93 7.26
C VAL A 110 14.22 -19.95 8.79
N ILE A 111 14.25 -18.76 9.38
CA ILE A 111 13.83 -18.51 10.76
C ILE A 111 12.64 -17.55 10.73
N LEU A 112 11.53 -17.94 11.37
CA LEU A 112 10.32 -17.14 11.44
C LEU A 112 10.12 -16.57 12.83
N HIS A 113 10.10 -15.25 12.94
CA HIS A 113 9.63 -14.55 14.13
C HIS A 113 8.22 -14.06 13.87
N ARG A 114 7.23 -14.72 14.50
CA ARG A 114 5.81 -14.42 14.30
C ARG A 114 5.27 -13.51 15.39
N TYR A 115 4.42 -12.56 15.01
CA TYR A 115 3.73 -11.62 15.89
C TYR A 115 2.24 -11.63 15.54
N LEU A 116 1.48 -12.45 16.26
CA LEU A 116 0.12 -12.83 15.93
C LEU A 116 -0.91 -12.07 16.78
N ARG A 117 -2.06 -11.75 16.18
CA ARG A 117 -3.14 -10.98 16.80
C ARG A 117 -4.52 -11.60 16.52
N GLY A 118 -5.45 -11.38 17.44
CA GLY A 118 -6.83 -11.87 17.30
C GLY A 118 -6.91 -13.39 17.38
N ILE A 119 -6.12 -13.98 18.28
CA ILE A 119 -6.01 -15.42 18.45
C ILE A 119 -7.26 -15.96 19.15
N GLU A 120 -8.01 -16.85 18.49
CA GLU A 120 -9.15 -17.54 19.11
C GLU A 120 -8.79 -18.95 19.62
N ASP A 121 -7.93 -19.67 18.90
CA ASP A 121 -7.42 -20.99 19.28
C ASP A 121 -5.90 -21.11 19.04
N ASN A 122 -5.35 -22.33 18.99
CA ASN A 122 -3.90 -22.50 18.85
C ASN A 122 -3.33 -22.13 17.48
N HIS A 123 -4.16 -22.04 16.45
CA HIS A 123 -3.73 -21.78 15.07
C HIS A 123 -4.53 -20.72 14.33
N SER A 124 -5.75 -20.40 14.77
CA SER A 124 -6.65 -19.48 14.10
C SER A 124 -6.39 -18.04 14.55
N VAL A 125 -6.01 -17.19 13.60
CA VAL A 125 -5.59 -15.80 13.85
C VAL A 125 -6.23 -14.84 12.86
N ALA A 126 -6.45 -13.58 13.26
CA ALA A 126 -7.03 -12.56 12.38
C ALA A 126 -5.95 -11.81 11.57
N GLN A 127 -4.77 -11.67 12.16
CA GLN A 127 -3.62 -10.97 11.56
C GLN A 127 -2.31 -11.55 12.09
N GLY A 128 -1.30 -11.59 11.24
CA GLY A 128 0.07 -11.91 11.62
C GLY A 128 1.06 -10.97 10.95
N ASP A 129 2.01 -10.45 11.72
CA ASP A 129 3.22 -9.82 11.18
C ASP A 129 4.40 -10.77 11.41
N TYR A 130 5.26 -10.91 10.40
CA TYR A 130 6.38 -11.85 10.40
C TYR A 130 7.67 -11.09 10.08
N LEU A 131 8.71 -11.36 10.87
CA LEU A 131 10.09 -11.10 10.48
C LEU A 131 10.71 -12.42 10.08
N VAL A 132 11.10 -12.54 8.81
CA VAL A 132 11.64 -13.76 8.23
C VAL A 132 13.13 -13.55 7.98
N GLU A 133 13.96 -14.36 8.62
CA GLU A 133 15.38 -14.45 8.30
C GLU A 133 15.58 -15.59 7.30
N LEU A 134 16.24 -15.31 6.17
CA LEU A 134 16.57 -16.27 5.12
C LEU A 134 17.99 -16.00 4.63
N ASP A 135 18.92 -16.92 4.86
CA ASP A 135 20.35 -16.79 4.51
C ASP A 135 20.98 -15.47 5.03
N GLY A 136 20.50 -15.03 6.19
CA GLY A 136 20.87 -13.78 6.85
C GLY A 136 20.46 -12.52 6.09
N HIS A 137 19.48 -12.61 5.19
CA HIS A 137 18.64 -11.50 4.74
C HIS A 137 17.36 -11.46 5.58
N TRP A 138 16.75 -10.28 5.67
CA TRP A 138 15.54 -10.06 6.45
C TRP A 138 14.40 -9.58 5.57
N LEU A 139 13.24 -10.19 5.77
CA LEU A 139 11.99 -9.80 5.16
C LEU A 139 11.00 -9.41 6.25
N TYR A 140 10.22 -8.37 5.98
CA TYR A 140 9.01 -8.07 6.73
C TYR A 140 7.82 -8.55 5.92
N ALA A 141 6.89 -9.21 6.59
CA ALA A 141 5.68 -9.68 5.98
C ALA A 141 4.46 -9.40 6.85
N SER A 142 3.36 -9.01 6.22
CA SER A 142 2.08 -8.78 6.90
C SER A 142 0.99 -9.63 6.24
N VAL A 143 0.22 -10.32 7.08
CA VAL A 143 -0.78 -11.32 6.67
C VAL A 143 -2.12 -11.01 7.32
N PHE A 144 -3.18 -11.05 6.49
CA PHE A 144 -4.55 -10.79 6.91
C PHE A 144 -5.49 -11.85 6.35
N ALA A 145 -6.55 -12.14 7.11
CA ALA A 145 -7.69 -12.87 6.57
C ALA A 145 -8.27 -12.09 5.37
N ARG A 146 -8.68 -12.80 4.32
CA ARG A 146 -9.29 -12.15 3.14
C ARG A 146 -10.65 -11.55 3.49
N ASN A 147 -11.44 -12.23 4.30
CA ASN A 147 -12.76 -11.74 4.70
C ASN A 147 -12.66 -10.97 6.04
N PRO A 148 -13.13 -9.71 6.11
CA PRO A 148 -13.11 -8.95 7.35
C PRO A 148 -13.89 -9.66 8.47
N GLY A 149 -13.21 -9.88 9.60
CA GLY A 149 -13.80 -10.53 10.77
C GLY A 149 -13.70 -12.06 10.77
N GLU A 150 -13.14 -12.66 9.72
CA GLU A 150 -12.76 -14.08 9.72
C GLU A 150 -11.33 -14.27 10.24
N LEU A 151 -10.98 -15.53 10.48
CA LEU A 151 -9.65 -15.96 10.89
C LEU A 151 -9.05 -16.85 9.81
N PHE A 152 -7.73 -16.94 9.76
CA PHE A 152 -7.00 -17.89 8.92
C PHE A 152 -6.15 -18.84 9.77
N ASP A 153 -5.83 -20.01 9.22
CA ASP A 153 -4.91 -20.98 9.84
C ASP A 153 -3.46 -20.48 9.69
N GLN A 154 -2.84 -20.09 10.80
CA GLN A 154 -1.44 -19.66 10.84
C GLN A 154 -0.50 -20.74 10.30
N ASN A 155 -0.83 -22.04 10.42
CA ASN A 155 0.07 -23.11 9.97
C ASN A 155 0.17 -23.15 8.44
N ALA A 156 -0.86 -22.69 7.72
CA ALA A 156 -0.78 -22.55 6.26
C ALA A 156 0.23 -21.46 5.87
N VAL A 157 0.25 -20.36 6.61
CA VAL A 157 1.18 -19.25 6.43
C VAL A 157 2.61 -19.67 6.82
N ASP A 158 2.77 -20.36 7.94
CA ASP A 158 4.06 -20.90 8.37
C ASP A 158 4.64 -21.87 7.32
N ARG A 159 3.80 -22.73 6.72
CA ARG A 159 4.22 -23.63 5.62
C ARG A 159 4.69 -22.85 4.39
N PHE A 160 3.97 -21.80 3.99
CA PHE A 160 4.40 -20.93 2.89
C PHE A 160 5.78 -20.35 3.17
N PHE A 161 6.00 -19.73 4.33
CA PHE A 161 7.30 -19.12 4.64
C PHE A 161 8.43 -20.15 4.76
N MET A 162 8.13 -21.34 5.30
CA MET A 162 9.11 -22.43 5.38
C MET A 162 9.49 -23.01 4.01
N SER A 163 8.71 -22.74 2.96
CA SER A 163 9.02 -23.11 1.58
C SER A 163 9.97 -22.13 0.89
N LEU A 164 10.22 -20.96 1.47
CA LEU A 164 11.06 -19.93 0.84
C LEU A 164 12.48 -20.43 0.65
N GLN A 165 13.01 -20.19 -0.55
CA GLN A 165 14.40 -20.44 -0.92
C GLN A 165 14.95 -19.23 -1.67
N LEU A 166 16.25 -19.00 -1.53
CA LEU A 166 16.93 -17.91 -2.21
C LEU A 166 17.70 -18.44 -3.43
N LEU A 167 17.30 -18.01 -4.62
CA LEU A 167 17.98 -18.30 -5.87
C LEU A 167 19.29 -17.52 -6.00
N ASP A 168 20.25 -18.08 -6.73
CA ASP A 168 21.52 -17.41 -7.05
C ASP A 168 21.30 -16.18 -7.95
N THR A 169 20.34 -16.26 -8.87
CA THR A 169 20.00 -15.20 -9.82
C THR A 169 18.52 -14.84 -9.76
N PRO A 170 18.15 -13.57 -9.98
CA PRO A 170 16.75 -13.17 -10.08
C PRO A 170 16.01 -13.93 -11.17
N ARG A 171 14.73 -14.27 -10.93
CA ARG A 171 13.82 -14.72 -11.98
C ARG A 171 13.57 -13.61 -13.00
N THR A 172 13.14 -14.01 -14.21
CA THR A 172 12.83 -13.09 -15.30
C THR A 172 11.33 -12.78 -15.44
N ASP A 173 10.48 -13.58 -14.80
CA ASP A 173 9.02 -13.51 -14.85
C ASP A 173 8.45 -12.62 -13.73
N SER A 174 8.86 -11.34 -13.71
CA SER A 174 8.29 -10.36 -12.78
C SER A 174 6.79 -10.18 -13.03
N VAL A 175 6.01 -10.06 -11.96
CA VAL A 175 4.59 -9.70 -12.02
C VAL A 175 4.47 -8.24 -11.57
N PRO A 176 4.30 -7.27 -12.49
CA PRO A 176 4.20 -5.87 -12.11
C PRO A 176 2.87 -5.58 -11.40
N PRO A 177 2.77 -4.46 -10.67
CA PRO A 177 1.49 -3.95 -10.16
C PRO A 177 0.44 -3.80 -11.28
N ALA A 178 -0.84 -3.97 -10.94
CA ALA A 178 -1.92 -3.97 -11.93
C ALA A 178 -2.02 -2.65 -12.70
N TRP A 179 -1.72 -1.52 -12.05
CA TRP A 179 -1.72 -0.20 -12.71
C TRP A 179 -0.66 -0.08 -13.81
N MET A 180 0.52 -0.72 -13.66
CA MET A 180 1.56 -0.71 -14.69
C MET A 180 1.13 -1.54 -15.89
N GLU A 181 0.55 -2.71 -15.63
CA GLU A 181 -0.01 -3.56 -16.68
C GLU A 181 -1.10 -2.82 -17.47
N TYR A 182 -2.05 -2.18 -16.78
CA TYR A 182 -3.08 -1.35 -17.40
C TYR A 182 -2.48 -0.26 -18.31
N GLN A 183 -1.48 0.47 -17.83
CA GLN A 183 -0.86 1.54 -18.60
C GLN A 183 -0.21 1.04 -19.90
N SER A 184 0.31 -0.19 -19.90
CA SER A 184 0.90 -0.82 -21.10
C SER A 184 -0.15 -1.30 -22.11
N GLN A 185 -1.39 -1.57 -21.68
CA GLN A 185 -2.44 -2.18 -22.49
C GLN A 185 -3.59 -1.21 -22.84
N ARG A 186 -3.62 -0.01 -22.25
CA ARG A 186 -4.72 0.95 -22.42
C ARG A 186 -4.92 1.36 -23.89
N GLY A 187 -6.17 1.59 -24.26
CA GLY A 187 -6.56 2.10 -25.58
C GLY A 187 -6.91 3.59 -25.57
N ASP A 188 -7.10 4.17 -26.77
CA ASP A 188 -7.39 5.60 -26.95
C ASP A 188 -8.73 6.06 -26.35
N LYS A 189 -9.63 5.13 -26.05
CA LYS A 189 -10.96 5.41 -25.46
C LYS A 189 -11.04 5.06 -23.97
N THR A 190 -9.92 4.73 -23.36
CA THR A 190 -9.83 4.38 -21.93
C THR A 190 -9.08 5.48 -21.17
N PRO A 191 -9.24 5.56 -19.83
CA PRO A 191 -8.46 6.49 -19.01
C PRO A 191 -6.97 6.45 -19.32
N SER A 192 -6.33 7.60 -19.32
CA SER A 192 -4.87 7.75 -19.52
C SER A 192 -4.07 7.05 -18.42
N ALA A 193 -4.62 7.00 -17.20
CA ALA A 193 -4.15 6.15 -16.12
C ALA A 193 -5.32 5.67 -15.26
N LYS A 194 -5.13 4.54 -14.59
CA LYS A 194 -6.13 3.90 -13.75
C LYS A 194 -5.44 3.31 -12.52
N PHE A 195 -6.04 3.50 -11.36
CA PHE A 195 -5.49 3.09 -10.08
C PHE A 195 -6.60 2.56 -9.18
N VAL A 196 -6.23 1.64 -8.29
CA VAL A 196 -7.07 1.26 -7.16
C VAL A 196 -6.29 1.59 -5.91
N LEU A 197 -6.81 2.52 -5.11
CA LEU A 197 -6.17 2.93 -3.87
C LEU A 197 -6.93 2.33 -2.69
N TYR A 198 -6.19 1.70 -1.80
CA TYR A 198 -6.69 1.35 -0.48
C TYR A 198 -6.67 2.60 0.42
N MET A 199 -7.77 2.87 1.11
CA MET A 199 -7.97 4.07 1.92
C MET A 199 -8.37 3.65 3.35
N ASP A 200 -7.46 3.87 4.29
CA ASP A 200 -7.86 4.32 5.63
C ASP A 200 -8.26 5.82 5.50
N PRO A 201 -8.86 6.53 6.48
CA PRO A 201 -9.33 7.91 6.29
C PRO A 201 -8.14 8.86 6.10
N ALA A 202 -7.63 8.90 4.89
CA ALA A 202 -6.54 9.71 4.42
C ALA A 202 -6.96 10.49 3.19
N PRO A 203 -6.25 11.60 2.94
CA PRO A 203 -6.33 12.22 1.65
C PRO A 203 -5.78 11.32 0.56
N ILE A 204 -6.31 11.50 -0.64
CA ILE A 204 -5.65 11.14 -1.89
C ILE A 204 -4.81 12.34 -2.30
N LEU A 205 -3.54 12.07 -2.59
CA LEU A 205 -2.53 13.02 -3.00
C LEU A 205 -2.21 12.82 -4.48
N LEU A 206 -2.06 13.92 -5.20
CA LEU A 206 -1.70 13.96 -6.60
C LEU A 206 -0.60 15.00 -6.82
N GLY A 207 0.55 14.58 -7.34
CA GLY A 207 1.68 15.47 -7.67
C GLY A 207 3.03 14.76 -7.52
N GLU A 208 4.08 15.52 -7.17
CA GLU A 208 5.44 14.97 -7.05
C GLU A 208 5.70 14.41 -5.64
N TYR A 209 5.83 13.09 -5.50
CA TYR A 209 6.00 12.43 -4.21
C TYR A 209 7.25 12.92 -3.44
N SER A 210 8.37 13.13 -4.15
CA SER A 210 9.59 13.68 -3.56
C SER A 210 9.39 15.06 -2.94
N ARG A 211 8.51 15.88 -3.51
CA ARG A 211 8.15 17.20 -2.98
C ARG A 211 7.35 17.06 -1.68
N TYR A 212 6.41 16.11 -1.62
CA TYR A 212 5.66 15.81 -0.41
C TYR A 212 6.60 15.39 0.74
N ILE A 213 7.52 14.46 0.48
CA ILE A 213 8.52 14.02 1.46
C ILE A 213 9.39 15.18 1.94
N ALA A 214 9.84 16.05 1.04
CA ALA A 214 10.63 17.23 1.40
C ALA A 214 9.84 18.19 2.33
N LEU A 215 8.56 18.43 2.05
CA LEU A 215 7.69 19.30 2.87
C LEU A 215 7.39 18.69 4.24
N GLN A 216 7.23 17.37 4.31
CA GLN A 216 7.03 16.63 5.56
C GLN A 216 8.27 16.73 6.45
N ASN A 217 9.45 16.50 5.87
CA ASN A 217 10.73 16.59 6.58
C ASN A 217 11.05 18.02 7.05
N SER A 218 10.65 19.03 6.27
CA SER A 218 10.81 20.44 6.68
C SER A 218 9.72 20.94 7.62
N ARG A 219 8.79 20.07 8.06
CA ARG A 219 7.61 20.42 8.88
C ARG A 219 6.83 21.62 8.32
N SER A 220 6.83 21.75 6.99
CA SER A 220 6.20 22.87 6.29
C SER A 220 4.81 22.52 5.75
N LEU A 221 4.38 21.26 5.90
CA LEU A 221 3.00 20.85 5.65
C LEU A 221 2.10 21.41 6.75
N LEU A 222 1.24 22.37 6.37
CA LEU A 222 0.20 22.84 7.25
C LEU A 222 -0.83 21.72 7.48
N PRO A 223 -1.40 21.61 8.69
CA PRO A 223 -2.42 20.60 8.97
C PRO A 223 -3.63 20.81 8.06
N PHE A 224 -4.28 19.72 7.67
CA PHE A 224 -5.54 19.76 6.92
C PHE A 224 -6.64 20.38 7.79
N THR A 225 -7.46 21.25 7.20
CA THR A 225 -8.52 21.97 7.92
C THR A 225 -9.90 21.52 7.49
N ARG A 226 -10.92 21.84 8.30
CA ARG A 226 -12.32 21.58 7.95
C ARG A 226 -12.77 22.36 6.70
N ASP A 227 -12.23 23.56 6.49
CA ASP A 227 -12.53 24.35 5.28
C ASP A 227 -11.98 23.65 4.03
N ASP A 228 -10.81 23.02 4.13
CA ASP A 228 -10.26 22.19 3.05
C ASP A 228 -11.16 20.98 2.77
N HIS A 229 -11.67 20.32 3.83
CA HIS A 229 -12.64 19.22 3.70
C HIS A 229 -13.92 19.67 3.00
N ASP A 230 -14.50 20.80 3.42
CA ASP A 230 -15.75 21.33 2.87
C ASP A 230 -15.60 21.79 1.40
N LYS A 231 -14.38 22.14 0.99
CA LYS A 231 -14.00 22.41 -0.42
C LYS A 231 -13.66 21.15 -1.22
N GLY A 232 -13.71 19.98 -0.58
CA GLY A 232 -13.36 18.67 -1.14
C GLY A 232 -11.86 18.43 -1.29
N GLY A 233 -11.01 19.38 -0.92
CA GLY A 233 -9.55 19.28 -1.03
C GLY A 233 -8.85 20.64 -1.02
N ARG A 234 -7.52 20.62 -1.17
CA ARG A 234 -6.67 21.80 -1.21
C ARG A 234 -5.42 21.59 -2.07
N MET A 235 -4.85 22.71 -2.52
CA MET A 235 -3.51 22.73 -3.07
C MET A 235 -2.47 22.98 -1.96
N ILE A 236 -1.40 22.19 -1.99
CA ILE A 236 -0.19 22.42 -1.19
C ILE A 236 0.85 23.03 -2.13
N GLY A 237 0.94 24.36 -2.12
CA GLY A 237 1.72 25.09 -3.14
C GLY A 237 1.00 25.09 -4.48
N LYS A 238 1.72 24.77 -5.58
CA LYS A 238 1.14 24.65 -6.93
C LYS A 238 1.29 23.24 -7.53
N GLU A 239 2.08 22.39 -6.88
CA GLU A 239 2.55 21.12 -7.43
C GLU A 239 1.92 19.89 -6.76
N LEU A 240 1.19 20.07 -5.66
CA LEU A 240 0.58 19.00 -4.90
C LEU A 240 -0.88 19.31 -4.63
N LEU A 241 -1.76 18.40 -5.01
CA LEU A 241 -3.18 18.42 -4.70
C LEU A 241 -3.46 17.35 -3.64
N GLU A 242 -4.25 17.70 -2.64
CA GLU A 242 -4.72 16.83 -1.57
C GLU A 242 -6.25 16.88 -1.56
N PHE A 243 -6.95 15.75 -1.73
CA PHE A 243 -8.41 15.70 -1.72
C PHE A 243 -8.91 14.49 -0.93
N TYR A 244 -10.12 14.56 -0.38
CA TYR A 244 -10.67 13.50 0.45
C TYR A 244 -11.82 12.79 -0.24
N SER A 245 -11.93 11.48 0.01
CA SER A 245 -13.16 10.77 -0.24
C SER A 245 -14.24 11.25 0.73
N LYS A 246 -15.50 11.33 0.28
CA LYS A 246 -16.57 11.90 1.11
C LYS A 246 -17.10 10.98 2.22
N ASP A 247 -16.98 9.66 2.07
CA ASP A 247 -17.53 8.66 3.02
C ASP A 247 -16.49 7.60 3.48
N ASP A 248 -15.21 7.92 3.37
CA ASP A 248 -14.08 7.04 3.77
C ASP A 248 -14.25 5.56 3.33
N PRO A 249 -14.45 5.28 2.03
CA PRO A 249 -14.48 3.91 1.53
C PRO A 249 -13.13 3.23 1.76
N ILE A 250 -13.15 1.91 2.00
CA ILE A 250 -11.92 1.11 2.20
C ILE A 250 -11.05 1.08 0.93
N THR A 251 -11.68 1.16 -0.24
CA THR A 251 -11.02 1.08 -1.54
C THR A 251 -11.72 2.02 -2.51
N VAL A 252 -10.95 2.80 -3.27
CA VAL A 252 -11.44 3.63 -4.38
C VAL A 252 -10.75 3.28 -5.68
N ARG A 253 -11.49 3.39 -6.77
CA ARG A 253 -10.95 3.40 -8.12
C ARG A 253 -10.76 4.84 -8.58
N ILE A 254 -9.62 5.12 -9.20
CA ILE A 254 -9.31 6.42 -9.76
C ILE A 254 -8.99 6.27 -11.25
N ASP A 255 -9.74 6.99 -12.07
CA ASP A 255 -9.53 7.07 -13.51
C ASP A 255 -9.06 8.46 -13.87
N VAL A 256 -7.85 8.57 -14.45
CA VAL A 256 -7.25 9.83 -14.86
C VAL A 256 -7.42 10.01 -16.36
N TRP A 257 -7.96 11.15 -16.77
CA TRP A 257 -8.16 11.54 -18.16
C TRP A 257 -7.33 12.79 -18.48
N ILE A 258 -6.40 12.68 -19.43
CA ILE A 258 -5.50 13.77 -19.84
C ILE A 258 -5.87 14.25 -21.24
N HIS A 259 -6.31 15.51 -21.38
CA HIS A 259 -6.76 16.12 -22.65
C HIS A 259 -7.94 15.42 -23.35
N GLN A 260 -8.66 14.56 -22.65
CA GLN A 260 -9.76 13.79 -23.21
C GLN A 260 -10.91 13.68 -22.21
N LYS A 261 -12.10 13.36 -22.73
CA LYS A 261 -13.30 13.08 -21.94
C LYS A 261 -13.76 11.65 -22.21
N PRO A 262 -14.41 10.99 -21.23
CA PRO A 262 -14.99 9.68 -21.46
C PRO A 262 -16.05 9.72 -22.57
N PRO A 263 -16.36 8.58 -23.20
CA PRO A 263 -17.36 8.48 -24.26
C PRO A 263 -18.82 8.57 -23.77
N TYR A 264 -19.04 8.89 -22.50
CA TYR A 264 -20.36 9.02 -21.86
C TYR A 264 -20.48 10.38 -21.19
N GLU A 265 -21.72 10.84 -20.99
CA GLU A 265 -21.95 12.07 -20.25
C GLU A 265 -21.62 11.88 -18.75
N PRO A 266 -20.79 12.75 -18.18
CA PRO A 266 -20.53 12.74 -16.75
C PRO A 266 -21.74 13.32 -16.00
N GLU A 267 -22.73 12.50 -15.67
CA GLU A 267 -23.54 12.72 -14.46
C GLU A 267 -22.66 12.48 -13.22
N VAL A 268 -22.21 13.56 -12.58
CA VAL A 268 -21.22 13.42 -11.52
C VAL A 268 -21.29 14.56 -10.49
N GLU A 269 -21.09 14.21 -9.22
CA GLU A 269 -20.84 15.17 -8.15
C GLU A 269 -19.41 15.73 -8.29
N ARG A 270 -19.27 17.05 -8.45
CA ARG A 270 -17.95 17.68 -8.44
C ARG A 270 -17.41 17.73 -7.01
N VAL A 271 -16.23 17.12 -6.81
CA VAL A 271 -15.54 17.09 -5.51
C VAL A 271 -14.57 18.25 -5.40
N TYR A 272 -13.76 18.48 -6.43
CA TYR A 272 -12.73 19.51 -6.42
C TYR A 272 -12.55 20.12 -7.81
N SER A 273 -12.13 21.39 -7.84
CA SER A 273 -11.68 22.07 -9.06
C SER A 273 -10.55 23.05 -8.71
N GLY A 274 -9.49 23.06 -9.52
CA GLY A 274 -8.30 23.88 -9.26
C GLY A 274 -7.29 23.82 -10.40
N ALA A 275 -6.04 24.22 -10.11
CA ALA A 275 -4.94 24.16 -11.06
C ALA A 275 -3.72 23.47 -10.45
N LEU A 276 -3.14 22.52 -11.19
CA LEU A 276 -1.97 21.74 -10.81
C LEU A 276 -0.82 22.00 -11.79
N THR A 277 0.38 22.25 -11.25
CA THR A 277 1.61 22.41 -12.05
C THR A 277 2.41 21.11 -12.03
N ALA A 278 2.51 20.45 -13.18
CA ALA A 278 3.41 19.32 -13.41
C ALA A 278 4.79 19.85 -13.81
N LYS A 279 5.83 19.65 -12.98
CA LYS A 279 7.20 20.07 -13.33
C LYS A 279 8.00 18.97 -14.02
N SER A 280 7.70 17.72 -13.68
CA SER A 280 8.31 16.53 -14.27
C SER A 280 7.36 15.85 -15.26
N SER A 281 7.91 14.91 -16.02
CA SER A 281 7.15 14.12 -17.00
C SER A 281 6.34 12.97 -16.38
N ALA A 282 6.27 12.90 -15.05
CA ALA A 282 5.55 11.87 -14.31
C ALA A 282 4.93 12.47 -13.05
N ILE A 283 3.64 12.24 -12.86
CA ILE A 283 2.92 12.57 -11.63
C ILE A 283 2.66 11.28 -10.86
N GLN A 284 2.72 11.38 -9.54
CA GLN A 284 2.33 10.30 -8.66
C GLN A 284 0.94 10.54 -8.08
N ILE A 285 0.25 9.43 -7.81
CA ILE A 285 -0.98 9.40 -7.03
C ILE A 285 -0.84 8.38 -5.92
N TRP A 286 -1.27 8.76 -4.71
CA TRP A 286 -1.18 7.91 -3.53
C TRP A 286 -2.20 8.35 -2.49
N SER A 287 -2.49 7.51 -1.50
CA SER A 287 -3.22 7.93 -0.30
C SER A 287 -2.39 7.57 0.92
N PHE A 288 -2.26 6.26 1.15
CA PHE A 288 -1.25 5.65 2.01
C PHE A 288 -0.41 4.66 1.18
N GLY A 289 0.86 4.47 1.56
CA GLY A 289 1.76 3.51 0.91
C GLY A 289 2.59 4.10 -0.24
N ASP A 290 3.07 3.20 -1.09
CA ASP A 290 3.96 3.55 -2.20
C ASP A 290 3.21 4.27 -3.32
N PRO A 291 3.81 5.33 -3.91
CA PRO A 291 3.17 6.10 -4.94
C PRO A 291 3.05 5.31 -6.25
N SER A 292 1.83 5.27 -6.79
CA SER A 292 1.61 4.87 -8.19
C SER A 292 1.93 6.05 -9.10
N SER A 293 2.45 5.81 -10.30
CA SER A 293 2.88 6.90 -11.21
C SER A 293 2.23 6.81 -12.58
N PHE A 294 2.10 7.94 -13.27
CA PHE A 294 1.72 7.99 -14.67
C PHE A 294 2.42 9.13 -15.39
N SER A 295 2.60 8.96 -16.70
CA SER A 295 3.26 9.97 -17.54
C SER A 295 2.33 11.13 -17.88
N ILE A 296 2.90 12.33 -17.90
CA ILE A 296 2.22 13.57 -18.28
C ILE A 296 3.25 14.55 -18.85
N GLU A 297 2.85 15.48 -19.72
CA GLU A 297 3.76 16.54 -20.16
C GLU A 297 3.92 17.61 -19.06
N PRO A 298 5.12 18.17 -18.84
CA PRO A 298 5.28 19.29 -17.91
C PRO A 298 4.43 20.50 -18.34
N GLY A 299 3.73 21.13 -17.39
CA GLY A 299 2.81 22.23 -17.69
C GLY A 299 1.87 22.58 -16.55
N VAL A 300 0.95 23.51 -16.82
CA VAL A 300 -0.12 23.87 -15.89
C VAL A 300 -1.44 23.28 -16.41
N TYR A 301 -2.13 22.55 -15.54
CA TYR A 301 -3.36 21.85 -15.86
C TYR A 301 -4.50 22.40 -15.03
N ASP A 302 -5.64 22.67 -15.65
CA ASP A 302 -6.92 22.71 -14.95
C ASP A 302 -7.28 21.29 -14.52
N VAL A 303 -7.58 21.16 -13.23
CA VAL A 303 -7.91 19.89 -12.59
C VAL A 303 -9.37 19.93 -12.15
N ASP A 304 -10.15 18.96 -12.59
CA ASP A 304 -11.48 18.67 -12.04
C ASP A 304 -11.49 17.24 -11.49
N ILE A 305 -11.95 17.09 -10.25
CA ILE A 305 -12.18 15.77 -9.63
C ILE A 305 -13.68 15.58 -9.47
N LEU A 306 -14.18 14.52 -10.06
CA LEU A 306 -15.59 14.17 -10.05
C LEU A 306 -15.80 12.79 -9.41
N LEU A 307 -16.79 12.67 -8.52
CA LEU A 307 -17.18 11.40 -7.90
C LEU A 307 -18.26 10.69 -8.73
N ARG A 308 -17.84 9.73 -9.56
CA ARG A 308 -18.69 9.05 -10.56
C ARG A 308 -19.78 8.22 -9.94
N ASN A 309 -19.45 7.45 -8.91
CA ASN A 309 -20.40 6.67 -8.13
C ASN A 309 -19.78 6.32 -6.77
N ARG A 310 -20.63 6.08 -5.77
CA ARG A 310 -20.25 5.68 -4.40
C ARG A 310 -19.86 4.20 -4.28
N GLY A 311 -20.09 3.43 -5.33
CA GLY A 311 -19.81 2.01 -5.39
C GLY A 311 -20.42 1.16 -4.27
N GLN A 312 -19.86 -0.03 -4.14
CA GLN A 312 -20.15 -1.03 -3.13
C GLN A 312 -18.87 -1.35 -2.36
N TYR A 313 -19.01 -1.45 -1.04
CA TYR A 313 -17.91 -1.89 -0.19
C TYR A 313 -17.46 -3.30 -0.57
N GLU A 314 -16.16 -3.50 -0.50
CA GLU A 314 -15.54 -4.81 -0.68
C GLU A 314 -15.74 -5.64 0.60
N THR A 315 -16.38 -6.80 0.46
CA THR A 315 -16.60 -7.74 1.57
C THR A 315 -15.48 -8.74 1.73
N THR A 316 -14.54 -8.79 0.78
CA THR A 316 -13.45 -9.77 0.71
C THR A 316 -12.26 -9.10 0.02
N SER A 317 -11.07 -9.16 0.60
CA SER A 317 -9.84 -8.65 0.00
C SER A 317 -9.53 -9.37 -1.31
N LEU A 318 -9.56 -8.63 -2.42
CA LEU A 318 -9.29 -9.08 -3.78
C LEU A 318 -7.89 -8.64 -4.23
N PRO A 319 -7.24 -9.42 -5.11
CA PRO A 319 -6.12 -8.95 -5.92
C PRO A 319 -6.44 -7.62 -6.62
N GLU A 320 -5.44 -6.75 -6.80
CA GLU A 320 -5.61 -5.46 -7.46
C GLU A 320 -6.16 -5.64 -8.88
N ARG A 321 -5.70 -6.65 -9.61
CA ARG A 321 -6.23 -6.99 -10.95
C ARG A 321 -7.73 -7.23 -10.96
N ASP A 322 -8.25 -7.96 -9.99
CA ASP A 322 -9.69 -8.22 -9.88
C ASP A 322 -10.45 -6.92 -9.53
N ARG A 323 -9.86 -6.06 -8.70
CA ARG A 323 -10.43 -4.74 -8.38
C ARG A 323 -10.46 -3.80 -9.59
N PHE A 324 -9.50 -3.90 -10.51
CA PHE A 324 -9.51 -3.11 -11.74
C PHE A 324 -10.74 -3.42 -12.62
N GLU A 325 -11.17 -4.68 -12.66
CA GLU A 325 -12.33 -5.10 -13.45
C GLU A 325 -13.67 -4.70 -12.81
N ARG A 326 -13.66 -4.33 -11.52
CA ARG A 326 -14.84 -3.85 -10.82
C ARG A 326 -15.24 -2.45 -11.28
N ASN A 327 -16.46 -2.35 -11.81
CA ASN A 327 -17.11 -1.09 -12.16
C ASN A 327 -18.06 -0.59 -11.06
N ASP A 328 -18.22 -1.38 -10.00
CA ASP A 328 -19.05 -1.12 -8.84
C ASP A 328 -18.26 -0.60 -7.63
N LEU A 329 -16.96 -0.31 -7.75
CA LEU A 329 -16.19 0.37 -6.70
C LEU A 329 -16.49 1.88 -6.69
N GLU A 330 -16.34 2.53 -5.52
CA GLU A 330 -16.39 4.00 -5.46
C GLU A 330 -15.35 4.54 -6.43
N ARG A 331 -15.78 5.41 -7.34
CA ARG A 331 -14.97 5.81 -8.49
C ARG A 331 -14.84 7.31 -8.58
N TYR A 332 -13.59 7.77 -8.58
CA TYR A 332 -13.24 9.15 -8.88
C TYR A 332 -12.69 9.24 -10.32
N GLU A 333 -13.09 10.30 -11.00
CA GLU A 333 -12.52 10.68 -12.29
C GLU A 333 -11.75 11.98 -12.12
N ILE A 334 -10.46 11.96 -12.47
CA ILE A 334 -9.58 13.13 -12.45
C ILE A 334 -9.35 13.57 -13.88
N TYR A 335 -9.75 14.81 -14.19
CA TYR A 335 -9.56 15.42 -15.50
C TYR A 335 -8.40 16.40 -15.43
N LEU A 336 -7.41 16.21 -16.30
CA LEU A 336 -6.25 17.08 -16.43
C LEU A 336 -6.24 17.71 -17.83
N ASN A 337 -6.58 19.00 -17.91
CA ASN A 337 -6.60 19.74 -19.17
C ASN A 337 -5.53 20.82 -19.15
N ALA A 338 -4.59 20.80 -20.10
CA ALA A 338 -3.56 21.83 -20.17
C ALA A 338 -4.22 23.21 -20.32
N LYS A 339 -3.77 24.18 -19.52
CA LYS A 339 -4.11 25.57 -19.77
C LYS A 339 -3.45 26.00 -21.07
N SER A 340 -4.25 26.48 -22.01
CA SER A 340 -3.75 27.30 -23.10
C SER A 340 -2.95 28.45 -22.51
N GLN A 341 -1.70 28.59 -22.95
CA GLN A 341 -0.90 29.78 -22.66
C GLN A 341 -1.49 30.92 -23.49
N ASP A 342 -2.50 31.58 -22.94
CA ASP A 342 -3.01 32.85 -23.47
C ASP A 342 -2.17 34.04 -22.95
#